data_AF-A0A4V6EU54-F1
#
_entry.id   AF-A0A4V6EU54-F1
#
_cell.length_a   1.000
_cell.length_b   1.000
_cell.length_c   1.000
_cell.angle_alpha   90.00
_cell.angle_beta   90.00
_cell.angle_gamma   90.00
#
_symmetry.space_group_name_H-M   'P 1'
#
loop_
_entity.id
_entity.type
_entity.pdbx_description
1 polymer ?
#
loop_
_entity_poly.entity_id
_entity_poly.type
_entity_poly.pdbx_seq_one_letter_code
_entity_poly.pdbx_strand_id
1 'polypeptide(L)'
;MASTTVAAASATTSASQMVSSHADQGDAFRSLYIHTHDVSRSLKPSADGELAHAIHQTLHFALDGHPDDYTPASPNSGAGSGCDPLATMPTSAATNGASTSSSSSSSAAASGDSVVKKGFFPTHDHERPYISYHWNSRTATLALPNPATITNPIADPCSPDHRSSYDITAKFFFLDPNDLSPSLVDDALSRLTSTTGIITIDTLVLSFPTLDLDSRPHKHFQSQHDLGLSDAQQQSTGETAAGVAAVIQVWSHVSQNPQLFSLGLSDVSASNLQLLLASLSPPVQPPSVPLFSPAIPLSTATDAPSSSTAQPALADSDVPSSSTTHNPPTQHFGDTGSFWNIEYSIVSSARRPRLVSINVKQDPCAFDRQFDQYCTSMGIQLVAHSDRKDVLPQRTLPALMDEFSDKLPVKLQPGKQLRPKWALKYTTLIRDRGVLADKGYIVFVSTD
;
A
#
# COMPACT_ATOMS: atom_id res chain seq x y z
N MET A 1 12.64 -57.62 47.14
CA MET A 1 12.56 -59.04 46.75
C MET A 1 11.15 -59.25 46.21
N ALA A 2 10.95 -58.95 44.93
CA ALA A 2 11.02 -59.88 43.80
C ALA A 2 9.68 -60.61 43.62
N SER A 3 8.81 -60.02 42.78
CA SER A 3 7.71 -60.73 42.13
C SER A 3 7.65 -60.29 40.68
N THR A 4 8.17 -61.17 39.83
CA THR A 4 8.15 -61.11 38.37
C THR A 4 6.84 -61.72 37.89
N THR A 5 6.08 -61.00 37.05
CA THR A 5 4.93 -61.53 36.29
C THR A 5 5.06 -61.00 34.85
N VAL A 6 5.63 -61.80 33.96
CA VAL A 6 4.96 -62.63 32.94
C VAL A 6 4.15 -61.80 31.94
N ALA A 7 4.73 -61.69 30.73
CA ALA A 7 4.09 -61.21 29.53
C ALA A 7 3.00 -62.18 29.07
N ALA A 8 1.84 -61.65 28.73
CA ALA A 8 0.79 -62.37 28.01
C ALA A 8 0.43 -61.57 26.75
N ALA A 9 0.77 -62.16 25.60
CA ALA A 9 0.20 -61.79 24.31
C ALA A 9 -1.27 -62.24 24.29
N SER A 10 -2.15 -61.43 23.73
CA SER A 10 -3.49 -61.83 23.33
C SER A 10 -3.92 -61.04 22.11
N ALA A 11 -4.13 -61.77 21.03
CA ALA A 11 -4.79 -61.31 19.82
C ALA A 11 -6.31 -61.35 20.01
N THR A 12 -7.00 -60.29 19.60
CA THR A 12 -8.46 -60.27 19.44
C THR A 12 -8.79 -59.18 18.40
N THR A 13 -9.07 -59.56 17.16
CA THR A 13 -10.43 -59.72 16.59
C THR A 13 -10.96 -58.43 15.98
N SER A 14 -11.10 -58.48 14.65
CA SER A 14 -11.78 -57.53 13.80
C SER A 14 -13.20 -57.23 14.31
N ALA A 15 -13.50 -55.94 14.50
CA ALA A 15 -14.86 -55.44 14.56
C ALA A 15 -14.95 -54.22 13.64
N SER A 16 -15.81 -54.32 12.63
CA SER A 16 -16.28 -53.18 11.85
C SER A 16 -16.84 -52.14 12.80
N GLN A 17 -16.24 -50.95 12.83
CA GLN A 17 -16.78 -49.82 13.56
C GLN A 17 -17.13 -48.71 12.59
N MET A 18 -18.39 -48.31 12.70
CA MET A 18 -19.09 -47.30 11.94
C MET A 18 -18.29 -46.00 11.87
N VAL A 19 -18.37 -45.37 10.69
CA VAL A 19 -17.97 -43.97 10.46
C VAL A 19 -18.81 -43.09 11.39
N SER A 20 -18.27 -42.82 12.57
CA SER A 20 -18.76 -41.78 13.46
C SER A 20 -18.21 -40.45 12.99
N SER A 21 -19.12 -39.63 12.47
CA SER A 21 -19.02 -38.19 12.23
C SER A 21 -18.03 -37.47 13.15
N HIS A 22 -16.84 -37.16 12.63
CA HIS A 22 -16.06 -36.05 13.14
C HIS A 22 -16.73 -34.77 12.66
N ALA A 23 -17.26 -34.00 13.60
CA ALA A 23 -17.74 -32.65 13.36
C ALA A 23 -16.61 -31.80 12.78
N ASP A 24 -16.92 -31.20 11.62
CA ASP A 24 -16.09 -30.27 10.86
C ASP A 24 -15.67 -29.09 11.77
N GLN A 25 -14.41 -29.03 12.20
CA GLN A 25 -13.82 -27.77 12.64
C GLN A 25 -13.62 -26.93 11.38
N GLY A 26 -14.69 -26.23 10.98
CA GLY A 26 -14.69 -25.40 9.78
C GLY A 26 -13.51 -24.44 9.75
N ASP A 27 -12.83 -24.41 8.60
CA ASP A 27 -11.66 -23.61 8.25
C ASP A 27 -11.94 -22.09 8.41
N ALA A 28 -12.02 -21.58 9.65
CA ALA A 28 -12.33 -20.18 9.91
C ALA A 28 -11.09 -19.28 9.77
N PHE A 29 -11.24 -18.13 9.12
CA PHE A 29 -10.13 -17.22 8.88
C PHE A 29 -9.71 -16.46 10.14
N ARG A 30 -8.40 -16.19 10.24
CA ARG A 30 -7.74 -15.42 11.31
C ARG A 30 -7.13 -14.12 10.81
N SER A 31 -6.89 -14.04 9.50
CA SER A 31 -6.36 -12.85 8.87
C SER A 31 -7.01 -12.57 7.54
N LEU A 32 -7.05 -11.29 7.19
CA LEU A 32 -7.71 -10.76 6.02
C LEU A 32 -6.79 -9.74 5.34
N TYR A 33 -6.54 -9.94 4.06
CA TYR A 33 -6.02 -8.91 3.17
C TYR A 33 -7.17 -8.31 2.36
N ILE A 34 -7.19 -6.98 2.28
CA ILE A 34 -8.13 -6.23 1.43
C ILE A 34 -7.31 -5.45 0.43
N HIS A 35 -7.48 -5.75 -0.85
CA HIS A 35 -6.82 -5.07 -1.95
C HIS A 35 -7.84 -4.21 -2.69
N THR A 36 -7.72 -2.90 -2.60
CA THR A 36 -8.71 -2.02 -3.22
C THR A 36 -8.43 -1.83 -4.70
N HIS A 37 -9.48 -1.79 -5.52
CA HIS A 37 -9.40 -1.67 -6.97
C HIS A 37 -9.73 -0.24 -7.44
N ASP A 38 -8.97 0.29 -8.41
CA ASP A 38 -9.26 1.54 -9.18
C ASP A 38 -9.80 2.72 -8.33
N VAL A 39 -9.07 3.10 -7.28
CA VAL A 39 -9.44 4.24 -6.40
C VAL A 39 -9.08 5.59 -7.06
N SER A 40 -8.74 5.58 -8.36
CA SER A 40 -8.47 6.76 -9.17
C SER A 40 -9.75 7.56 -9.46
N ARG A 41 -10.93 6.92 -9.39
CA ARG A 41 -12.22 7.59 -9.57
C ARG A 41 -12.49 8.51 -8.40
N SER A 42 -12.72 9.79 -8.70
CA SER A 42 -13.15 10.80 -7.73
C SER A 42 -14.53 10.44 -7.21
N LEU A 43 -14.58 9.74 -6.08
CA LEU A 43 -15.82 9.28 -5.47
C LEU A 43 -16.21 10.16 -4.29
N LYS A 44 -17.50 10.13 -3.94
CA LYS A 44 -18.05 10.87 -2.80
C LYS A 44 -17.39 10.35 -1.51
N PRO A 45 -16.74 11.19 -0.70
CA PRO A 45 -16.01 10.72 0.47
C PRO A 45 -16.96 10.08 1.48
N SER A 46 -16.63 8.87 1.95
CA SER A 46 -17.29 8.28 3.13
C SER A 46 -17.10 9.20 4.33
N ALA A 47 -18.08 9.20 5.24
CA ALA A 47 -17.95 9.86 6.54
C ALA A 47 -16.70 9.39 7.31
N ASP A 48 -16.23 8.17 7.05
CA ASP A 48 -15.08 7.53 7.70
C ASP A 48 -13.78 7.68 6.90
N GLY A 49 -13.83 8.33 5.73
CA GLY A 49 -12.66 8.70 4.94
C GLY A 49 -12.46 7.82 3.71
N GLU A 50 -11.37 8.10 2.99
CA GLU A 50 -11.08 7.49 1.70
C GLU A 50 -10.87 5.97 1.80
N LEU A 51 -10.08 5.51 2.77
CA LEU A 51 -9.77 4.09 2.96
C LEU A 51 -11.02 3.28 3.30
N ALA A 52 -11.86 3.78 4.20
CA ALA A 52 -13.14 3.15 4.55
C ALA A 52 -14.03 2.95 3.32
N HIS A 53 -14.11 3.97 2.47
CA HIS A 53 -14.87 3.90 1.23
C HIS A 53 -14.29 2.87 0.25
N ALA A 54 -12.97 2.88 0.07
CA ALA A 54 -12.29 1.94 -0.81
C ALA A 54 -12.48 0.49 -0.35
N ILE A 55 -12.40 0.22 0.96
CA ILE A 55 -12.71 -1.10 1.53
C ILE A 55 -14.16 -1.48 1.22
N HIS A 56 -15.13 -0.60 1.46
CA HIS A 56 -16.55 -0.87 1.22
C HIS A 56 -16.83 -1.25 -0.24
N GLN A 57 -16.30 -0.48 -1.18
CA GLN A 57 -16.43 -0.80 -2.62
C GLN A 57 -15.78 -2.12 -2.99
N THR A 58 -14.63 -2.42 -2.38
CA THR A 58 -13.92 -3.69 -2.60
C THR A 58 -14.75 -4.87 -2.12
N LEU A 59 -15.46 -4.74 -1.00
CA LEU A 59 -16.34 -5.78 -0.49
C LEU A 59 -17.53 -6.02 -1.43
N HIS A 60 -18.15 -4.95 -1.95
CA HIS A 60 -19.18 -5.07 -2.98
C HIS A 60 -18.65 -5.80 -4.23
N PHE A 61 -17.55 -5.33 -4.81
CA PHE A 61 -16.91 -5.95 -5.98
C PHE A 61 -16.58 -7.43 -5.75
N ALA A 62 -16.04 -7.76 -4.58
CA ALA A 62 -15.60 -9.12 -4.28
C ALA A 62 -16.77 -10.07 -3.98
N LEU A 63 -17.84 -9.59 -3.33
CA LEU A 63 -18.81 -10.45 -2.66
C LEU A 63 -20.24 -10.38 -3.22
N ASP A 64 -20.63 -9.33 -3.95
CA ASP A 64 -22.01 -9.16 -4.44
C ASP A 64 -22.32 -10.01 -5.67
N GLY A 65 -21.32 -10.40 -6.44
CA GLY A 65 -21.52 -11.16 -7.67
C GLY A 65 -22.31 -10.39 -8.72
N HIS A 66 -22.04 -9.09 -8.88
CA HIS A 66 -22.64 -8.28 -9.93
C HIS A 66 -22.09 -8.71 -11.31
N PRO A 67 -22.92 -8.87 -12.36
CA PRO A 67 -22.48 -9.32 -13.68
C PRO A 67 -21.33 -8.53 -14.28
N ASP A 68 -21.32 -7.21 -14.11
CA ASP A 68 -20.27 -6.34 -14.65
C ASP A 68 -18.86 -6.64 -14.08
N ASP A 69 -18.80 -7.22 -12.88
CA ASP A 69 -17.54 -7.50 -12.20
C ASP A 69 -16.85 -8.73 -12.79
N TYR A 70 -17.59 -9.81 -13.06
CA TYR A 70 -17.03 -11.08 -13.52
C TYR A 70 -17.16 -11.33 -15.02
N THR A 71 -17.96 -10.54 -15.75
CA THR A 71 -18.04 -10.62 -17.21
C THR A 71 -16.98 -9.71 -17.86
N PRO A 72 -16.27 -10.18 -18.91
CA PRO A 72 -15.38 -9.34 -19.70
C PRO A 72 -16.17 -8.16 -20.27
N ALA A 73 -15.60 -6.96 -20.21
CA ALA A 73 -16.25 -5.80 -20.81
C ALA A 73 -16.49 -6.09 -22.30
N SER A 74 -17.75 -5.97 -22.75
CA SER A 74 -18.04 -6.03 -24.18
C SER A 74 -17.30 -4.89 -24.88
N PRO A 75 -16.67 -5.13 -26.06
CA PRO A 75 -15.94 -4.10 -26.79
C PRO A 75 -16.77 -2.88 -27.20
N ASN A 76 -18.11 -2.93 -27.04
CA ASN A 76 -19.04 -1.82 -27.31
C ASN A 76 -19.58 -1.13 -26.04
N SER A 77 -19.18 -1.54 -24.84
CA SER A 77 -19.52 -0.83 -23.62
C SER A 77 -18.47 0.25 -23.41
N GLY A 78 -18.80 1.51 -23.72
CA GLY A 78 -17.92 2.69 -23.67
C GLY A 78 -17.38 3.08 -22.29
N ALA A 79 -17.03 2.10 -21.45
CA ALA A 79 -16.41 2.24 -20.14
C ALA A 79 -15.03 1.54 -20.05
N GLY A 80 -14.51 1.03 -21.17
CA GLY A 80 -13.27 0.25 -21.22
C GLY A 80 -12.34 0.61 -22.37
N SER A 81 -12.03 1.89 -22.56
CA SER A 81 -10.80 2.33 -23.24
C SER A 81 -10.63 3.82 -22.99
N GLY A 82 -9.65 4.21 -22.17
CA GLY A 82 -9.19 5.60 -22.04
C GLY A 82 -8.40 6.04 -23.27
N CYS A 83 -8.93 5.78 -24.46
CA CYS A 83 -8.28 5.99 -25.74
C CYS A 83 -9.30 6.44 -26.80
N ASP A 84 -10.07 7.49 -26.51
CA ASP A 84 -10.71 8.25 -27.59
C ASP A 84 -9.74 9.36 -28.04
N PRO A 85 -9.32 9.40 -29.32
CA PRO A 85 -8.51 10.50 -29.81
C PRO A 85 -9.39 11.74 -29.89
N LEU A 86 -9.03 12.79 -29.16
CA LEU A 86 -9.35 14.17 -29.53
C LEU A 86 -10.85 14.46 -29.74
N ALA A 87 -11.65 14.44 -28.68
CA ALA A 87 -12.94 15.13 -28.68
C ALA A 87 -12.71 16.64 -28.66
N THR A 88 -12.43 17.17 -29.84
CA THR A 88 -12.45 18.60 -30.15
C THR A 88 -13.88 19.09 -29.97
N MET A 89 -14.04 20.25 -29.32
CA MET A 89 -15.31 20.92 -29.01
C MET A 89 -16.32 20.91 -30.18
N PRO A 90 -17.64 20.79 -29.92
CA PRO A 90 -18.63 20.87 -30.99
C PRO A 90 -18.78 22.33 -31.43
N THR A 91 -18.32 22.61 -32.65
CA THR A 91 -18.80 23.77 -33.41
C THR A 91 -19.85 23.30 -34.41
N SER A 92 -20.91 24.09 -34.50
CA SER A 92 -22.14 23.81 -35.23
C SER A 92 -21.93 23.77 -36.75
N ALA A 93 -22.39 22.71 -37.42
CA ALA A 93 -22.90 22.76 -38.78
C ALA A 93 -23.59 21.45 -39.18
N ALA A 94 -24.80 21.56 -39.73
CA ALA A 94 -25.57 20.47 -40.31
C ALA A 94 -24.95 19.96 -41.62
N THR A 95 -25.13 18.68 -41.95
CA THR A 95 -25.86 18.19 -43.16
C THR A 95 -25.75 16.67 -43.35
N ASN A 96 -26.88 16.11 -43.79
CA ASN A 96 -27.19 14.79 -44.35
C ASN A 96 -26.07 13.89 -44.90
N GLY A 97 -26.22 12.58 -44.68
CA GLY A 97 -25.55 11.55 -45.48
C GLY A 97 -25.87 10.13 -45.01
N ALA A 98 -26.97 9.57 -45.51
CA ALA A 98 -27.29 8.15 -45.36
C ALA A 98 -26.25 7.29 -46.10
N SER A 99 -25.70 6.28 -45.44
CA SER A 99 -25.11 5.13 -46.12
C SER A 99 -25.32 3.86 -45.30
N THR A 100 -26.17 3.01 -45.85
CA THR A 100 -26.39 1.62 -45.53
C THR A 100 -25.16 0.81 -45.94
N SER A 101 -24.49 0.16 -45.00
CA SER A 101 -23.54 -0.92 -45.28
C SER A 101 -23.93 -2.16 -44.50
N SER A 102 -24.65 -3.03 -45.20
CA SER A 102 -24.91 -4.41 -44.88
C SER A 102 -23.61 -5.23 -44.86
N SER A 103 -23.28 -5.85 -43.74
CA SER A 103 -22.29 -6.94 -43.68
C SER A 103 -22.87 -8.12 -42.91
N SER A 104 -23.37 -9.07 -43.70
CA SER A 104 -23.37 -10.53 -43.51
C SER A 104 -23.33 -11.05 -42.08
N SER A 105 -24.51 -11.42 -41.59
CA SER A 105 -24.73 -12.38 -40.52
C SER A 105 -24.16 -13.76 -40.88
N SER A 106 -22.98 -14.10 -40.37
CA SER A 106 -22.57 -15.50 -40.20
C SER A 106 -23.00 -15.97 -38.82
N SER A 107 -24.16 -16.61 -38.77
CA SER A 107 -24.69 -17.34 -37.62
C SER A 107 -23.78 -18.54 -37.31
N ALA A 108 -22.83 -18.34 -36.41
CA ALA A 108 -22.19 -19.43 -35.67
C ALA A 108 -22.94 -19.57 -34.35
N ALA A 109 -23.58 -20.73 -34.15
CA ALA A 109 -24.28 -21.08 -32.93
C ALA A 109 -23.33 -20.95 -31.74
N ALA A 110 -23.57 -19.93 -30.91
CA ALA A 110 -22.87 -19.74 -29.64
C ALA A 110 -23.37 -20.80 -28.65
N SER A 111 -22.59 -21.85 -28.47
CA SER A 111 -22.57 -22.59 -27.21
C SER A 111 -22.08 -21.64 -26.13
N GLY A 112 -23.02 -21.09 -25.36
CA GLY A 112 -22.81 -20.02 -24.39
C GLY A 112 -22.04 -20.47 -23.15
N ASP A 113 -20.73 -20.55 -23.28
CA ASP A 113 -19.82 -20.52 -22.13
C ASP A 113 -19.41 -19.05 -21.94
N SER A 114 -20.10 -18.35 -21.04
CA SER A 114 -19.73 -16.98 -20.67
C SER A 114 -18.33 -17.02 -20.06
N VAL A 115 -17.32 -16.53 -20.78
CA VAL A 115 -15.93 -16.52 -20.29
C VAL A 115 -15.87 -15.63 -19.05
N VAL A 116 -15.71 -16.23 -17.87
CA VAL A 116 -15.61 -15.52 -16.58
C VAL A 116 -14.20 -14.92 -16.43
N LYS A 117 -14.09 -13.70 -15.89
CA LYS A 117 -12.80 -13.09 -15.59
C LYS A 117 -11.97 -13.95 -14.62
N LYS A 118 -10.66 -14.00 -14.82
CA LYS A 118 -9.72 -14.71 -13.93
C LYS A 118 -9.87 -14.19 -12.49
N GLY A 119 -9.87 -15.10 -11.52
CA GLY A 119 -9.95 -14.75 -10.10
C GLY A 119 -11.38 -14.64 -9.55
N PHE A 120 -12.40 -14.95 -10.36
CA PHE A 120 -13.77 -15.19 -9.90
C PHE A 120 -14.07 -16.68 -9.83
N PHE A 121 -14.84 -17.08 -8.82
CA PHE A 121 -15.18 -18.48 -8.54
C PHE A 121 -16.70 -18.63 -8.44
N PRO A 122 -17.27 -19.70 -9.00
CA PRO A 122 -18.70 -19.94 -8.94
C PRO A 122 -19.15 -20.19 -7.50
N THR A 123 -20.38 -19.80 -7.18
CA THR A 123 -21.02 -20.09 -5.89
C THR A 123 -22.23 -21.02 -6.08
N HIS A 124 -22.82 -21.46 -4.98
CA HIS A 124 -24.11 -22.16 -4.96
C HIS A 124 -25.31 -21.21 -4.86
N ASP A 125 -25.08 -19.90 -4.94
CA ASP A 125 -26.08 -18.86 -4.80
C ASP A 125 -26.41 -18.29 -6.19
N HIS A 126 -27.68 -18.42 -6.61
CA HIS A 126 -28.15 -17.94 -7.90
C HIS A 126 -28.14 -16.40 -8.01
N GLU A 127 -28.28 -15.69 -6.89
CA GLU A 127 -28.22 -14.22 -6.87
C GLU A 127 -26.77 -13.71 -6.88
N ARG A 128 -25.81 -14.57 -6.54
CA ARG A 128 -24.38 -14.25 -6.42
C ARG A 128 -23.53 -15.29 -7.14
N PRO A 129 -23.72 -15.49 -8.45
CA PRO A 129 -23.22 -16.66 -9.16
C PRO A 129 -21.69 -16.78 -9.15
N TYR A 130 -20.99 -15.66 -9.04
CA TYR A 130 -19.53 -15.62 -8.94
C TYR A 130 -19.08 -14.62 -7.87
N ILE A 131 -18.02 -14.95 -7.14
CA ILE A 131 -17.37 -14.05 -6.19
C ILE A 131 -15.85 -14.09 -6.39
N SER A 132 -15.15 -13.04 -5.95
CA SER A 132 -13.70 -12.98 -6.05
C SER A 132 -13.06 -13.00 -4.67
N TYR A 133 -12.34 -14.08 -4.38
CA TYR A 133 -11.56 -14.21 -3.15
C TYR A 133 -10.39 -15.17 -3.34
N HIS A 134 -9.43 -15.14 -2.43
CA HIS A 134 -8.40 -16.15 -2.31
C HIS A 134 -8.34 -16.66 -0.88
N TRP A 135 -8.50 -17.97 -0.68
CA TRP A 135 -8.39 -18.63 0.62
C TRP A 135 -7.09 -19.41 0.74
N ASN A 136 -6.31 -19.12 1.78
CA ASN A 136 -5.16 -19.92 2.18
C ASN A 136 -5.44 -20.62 3.51
N SER A 137 -5.80 -21.91 3.44
CA SER A 137 -6.12 -22.71 4.63
C SER A 137 -4.92 -22.90 5.56
N ARG A 138 -3.69 -22.97 5.03
CA ARG A 138 -2.48 -23.17 5.84
C ARG A 138 -2.23 -22.00 6.80
N THR A 139 -2.49 -20.77 6.33
CA THR A 139 -2.29 -19.56 7.13
C THR A 139 -3.58 -19.00 7.71
N ALA A 140 -4.72 -19.65 7.44
CA ALA A 140 -6.05 -19.17 7.74
C ALA A 140 -6.28 -17.72 7.25
N THR A 141 -5.83 -17.42 6.03
CA THR A 141 -5.84 -16.07 5.45
C THR A 141 -6.81 -15.97 4.30
N LEU A 142 -7.74 -15.03 4.40
CA LEU A 142 -8.62 -14.63 3.31
C LEU A 142 -8.04 -13.40 2.61
N ALA A 143 -8.10 -13.32 1.29
CA ALA A 143 -7.82 -12.10 0.54
C ALA A 143 -9.03 -11.73 -0.32
N LEU A 144 -9.40 -10.44 -0.29
CA LEU A 144 -10.53 -9.87 -1.01
C LEU A 144 -10.08 -8.65 -1.83
N PRO A 145 -10.34 -8.61 -3.16
CA PRO A 145 -10.75 -9.73 -4.00
C PRO A 145 -9.61 -10.75 -4.13
N ASN A 146 -9.77 -11.74 -5.02
CA ASN A 146 -8.64 -12.57 -5.42
C ASN A 146 -7.55 -11.69 -6.06
N PRO A 147 -6.28 -11.76 -5.64
CA PRO A 147 -5.21 -10.96 -6.24
C PRO A 147 -5.08 -11.06 -7.77
N ALA A 148 -5.54 -12.16 -8.37
CA ALA A 148 -5.53 -12.36 -9.81
C ALA A 148 -6.53 -11.47 -10.58
N THR A 149 -7.46 -10.77 -9.90
CA THR A 149 -8.35 -9.79 -10.52
C THR A 149 -7.73 -8.39 -10.61
N ILE A 150 -6.61 -8.16 -9.93
CA ILE A 150 -5.93 -6.87 -9.90
C ILE A 150 -5.10 -6.73 -11.18
N THR A 151 -5.38 -5.68 -11.95
CA THR A 151 -4.62 -5.37 -13.17
C THR A 151 -3.27 -4.76 -12.82
N ASN A 152 -2.23 -5.10 -13.60
CA ASN A 152 -0.93 -4.45 -13.45
C ASN A 152 -1.02 -2.99 -13.93
N PRO A 153 -0.79 -1.99 -13.06
CA PRO A 153 -0.96 -0.58 -13.42
C PRO A 153 0.18 -0.01 -14.27
N ILE A 154 1.28 -0.75 -14.43
CA ILE A 154 2.43 -0.34 -15.25
C ILE A 154 2.30 -0.84 -16.70
N ALA A 155 1.35 -1.75 -16.98
CA ALA A 155 1.11 -2.27 -18.32
C ALA A 155 0.34 -1.23 -19.16
N ASP A 156 1.04 -0.28 -19.78
CA ASP A 156 0.46 0.52 -20.87
C ASP A 156 0.43 -0.35 -22.15
N PRO A 157 -0.75 -0.69 -22.70
CA PRO A 157 -0.84 -1.45 -23.95
C PRO A 157 -0.29 -0.70 -25.17
N CYS A 158 0.04 0.59 -25.04
CA CYS A 158 0.50 1.47 -26.13
C CYS A 158 1.95 1.94 -26.00
N SER A 159 2.66 1.64 -24.91
CA SER A 159 4.08 1.99 -24.73
C SER A 159 4.83 0.79 -24.19
N PRO A 160 5.96 0.35 -24.79
CA PRO A 160 6.79 -0.68 -24.19
C PRO A 160 7.16 -0.26 -22.76
N ASP A 161 6.88 -1.15 -21.81
CA ASP A 161 6.98 -0.98 -20.37
C ASP A 161 8.35 -0.44 -19.92
N HIS A 162 8.45 0.88 -19.76
CA HIS A 162 9.58 1.50 -19.10
C HIS A 162 9.13 1.95 -17.73
N ARG A 163 9.54 1.23 -16.67
CA ARG A 163 9.34 1.63 -15.26
C ARG A 163 9.71 3.09 -14.99
N SER A 164 10.66 3.64 -15.75
CA SER A 164 11.11 5.04 -15.71
C SER A 164 10.06 6.05 -16.19
N SER A 165 9.01 5.63 -16.90
CA SER A 165 7.88 6.48 -17.30
C SER A 165 6.93 6.77 -16.15
N TYR A 166 7.02 6.02 -15.05
CA TYR A 166 6.13 6.12 -13.90
C TYR A 166 6.85 6.66 -12.66
N ASP A 167 6.13 7.46 -11.87
CA ASP A 167 6.49 7.84 -10.51
C ASP A 167 5.54 7.14 -9.54
N ILE A 168 6.11 6.27 -8.71
CA ILE A 168 5.37 5.43 -7.77
C ILE A 168 5.66 5.91 -6.36
N THR A 169 4.64 6.46 -5.72
CA THR A 169 4.69 6.84 -4.30
C THR A 169 3.83 5.90 -3.49
N ALA A 170 4.38 5.41 -2.38
CA ALA A 170 3.64 4.63 -1.41
C ALA A 170 3.70 5.29 -0.03
N LYS A 171 2.63 5.13 0.76
CA LYS A 171 2.56 5.56 2.15
C LYS A 171 2.08 4.39 3.02
N PHE A 172 2.93 3.98 3.95
CA PHE A 172 2.66 2.90 4.87
C PHE A 172 2.17 3.47 6.20
N PHE A 173 1.05 2.95 6.70
CA PHE A 173 0.44 3.32 7.97
C PHE A 173 0.55 2.17 8.95
N PHE A 174 1.24 2.39 10.07
CA PHE A 174 1.22 1.49 11.23
C PHE A 174 -0.09 1.71 12.00
N LEU A 175 -1.03 0.76 11.91
CA LEU A 175 -2.37 0.90 12.50
C LEU A 175 -2.50 0.21 13.86
N ASP A 176 -1.66 -0.79 14.15
CA ASP A 176 -1.60 -1.42 15.48
C ASP A 176 -0.67 -0.62 16.39
N PRO A 177 -1.16 -0.06 17.52
CA PRO A 177 -0.32 0.64 18.48
C PRO A 177 0.68 -0.29 19.20
N ASN A 178 0.45 -1.61 19.19
CA ASN A 178 1.27 -2.59 19.90
C ASN A 178 2.30 -3.28 19.00
N ASP A 179 2.24 -3.06 17.69
CA ASP A 179 3.11 -3.73 16.72
C ASP A 179 3.66 -2.74 15.70
N LEU A 180 4.92 -2.36 15.92
CA LEU A 180 5.71 -1.53 15.02
C LEU A 180 6.83 -2.36 14.37
N SER A 181 6.64 -3.67 14.23
CA SER A 181 7.66 -4.55 13.67
C SER A 181 8.01 -4.13 12.22
N PRO A 182 9.30 -3.97 11.87
CA PRO A 182 9.69 -3.59 10.51
C PRO A 182 9.25 -4.60 9.45
N SER A 183 9.09 -5.87 9.82
CA SER A 183 8.60 -6.94 8.94
C SER A 183 7.19 -6.70 8.40
N LEU A 184 6.39 -5.84 9.03
CA LEU A 184 5.08 -5.44 8.49
C LEU A 184 5.23 -4.65 7.18
N VAL A 185 6.29 -3.85 7.06
CA VAL A 185 6.61 -3.13 5.82
C VAL A 185 7.06 -4.12 4.75
N ASP A 186 7.91 -5.09 5.10
CA ASP A 186 8.35 -6.14 4.17
C ASP A 186 7.17 -6.95 3.62
N ASP A 187 6.23 -7.34 4.49
CA ASP A 187 4.99 -8.01 4.08
C ASP A 187 4.19 -7.14 3.11
N ALA A 188 4.01 -5.85 3.40
CA ALA A 188 3.27 -4.95 2.52
C ALA A 188 3.94 -4.74 1.16
N LEU A 189 5.26 -4.62 1.10
CA LEU A 189 6.01 -4.50 -0.16
C LEU A 189 5.95 -5.79 -1.00
N SER A 190 6.06 -6.94 -0.34
CA SER A 190 5.86 -8.25 -0.96
C SER A 190 4.45 -8.40 -1.53
N ARG A 191 3.43 -7.95 -0.78
CA ARG A 191 2.05 -7.91 -1.24
C ARG A 191 1.87 -6.99 -2.43
N LEU A 192 2.38 -5.76 -2.37
CA LEU A 192 2.33 -4.82 -3.49
C LEU A 192 2.90 -5.44 -4.76
N THR A 193 4.11 -6.03 -4.66
CA THR A 193 4.78 -6.67 -5.79
C THR A 193 3.96 -7.82 -6.36
N SER A 194 3.48 -8.72 -5.50
CA SER A 194 2.75 -9.91 -5.93
C SER A 194 1.37 -9.61 -6.51
N THR A 195 0.71 -8.52 -6.08
CA THR A 195 -0.65 -8.20 -6.55
C THR A 195 -0.69 -7.22 -7.71
N THR A 196 0.24 -6.27 -7.78
CA THR A 196 0.23 -5.22 -8.80
C THR A 196 1.34 -5.40 -9.84
N GLY A 197 2.40 -6.15 -9.53
CA GLY A 197 3.61 -6.19 -10.35
C GLY A 197 4.55 -4.99 -10.14
N ILE A 198 4.23 -4.06 -9.24
CA ILE A 198 5.12 -2.96 -8.86
C ILE A 198 6.29 -3.52 -8.05
N ILE A 199 7.49 -3.55 -8.65
CA ILE A 199 8.70 -4.09 -8.02
C ILE A 199 9.47 -3.02 -7.24
N THR A 200 9.57 -1.80 -7.79
CA THR A 200 10.33 -0.69 -7.20
C THR A 200 9.44 0.52 -6.96
N ILE A 201 9.72 1.28 -5.90
CA ILE A 201 8.95 2.45 -5.44
C ILE A 201 9.88 3.65 -5.41
N ASP A 202 9.48 4.77 -6.03
CA ASP A 202 10.28 5.99 -6.05
C ASP A 202 10.37 6.61 -4.66
N THR A 203 9.26 6.64 -3.92
CA THR A 203 9.23 7.12 -2.52
C THR A 203 8.29 6.30 -1.65
N LEU A 204 8.79 5.76 -0.54
CA LEU A 204 7.97 5.19 0.53
C LEU A 204 7.93 6.14 1.74
N VAL A 205 6.74 6.58 2.12
CA VAL A 205 6.50 7.41 3.31
C VAL A 205 6.02 6.55 4.47
N LEU A 206 6.73 6.57 5.59
CA LEU A 206 6.31 5.88 6.81
C LEU A 206 5.47 6.81 7.68
N SER A 207 4.31 6.33 8.11
CA SER A 207 3.34 7.05 8.94
C SER A 207 3.06 6.24 10.19
N PHE A 208 3.12 6.90 11.35
CA PHE A 208 2.87 6.31 12.66
C PHE A 208 1.68 6.98 13.36
N PRO A 209 0.43 6.84 12.85
CA PRO A 209 -0.74 7.55 13.41
C PRO A 209 -1.02 7.29 14.90
N THR A 210 -0.56 6.15 15.41
CA THR A 210 -0.73 5.72 16.80
C THR A 210 0.34 6.26 17.75
N LEU A 211 1.43 6.84 17.21
CA LEU A 211 2.48 7.47 17.99
C LEU A 211 2.30 8.99 18.01
N ASP A 212 2.54 9.60 19.17
CA ASP A 212 2.62 11.06 19.29
C ASP A 212 4.06 11.52 19.00
N LEU A 213 4.37 11.74 17.71
CA LEU A 213 5.66 12.26 17.25
C LEU A 213 5.69 13.79 17.13
N ASP A 214 4.57 14.43 17.45
CA ASP A 214 4.28 15.83 17.15
C ASP A 214 4.08 16.65 18.42
N SER A 215 4.64 16.22 19.55
CA SER A 215 4.55 16.84 20.88
C SER A 215 5.17 18.25 20.96
N ARG A 216 4.67 19.16 20.12
CA ARG A 216 4.59 20.58 20.39
C ARG A 216 3.69 20.69 21.61
N PRO A 217 4.11 21.35 22.68
CA PRO A 217 3.21 21.69 23.76
C PRO A 217 2.17 22.68 23.19
N HIS A 218 1.07 22.14 22.64
CA HIS A 218 -0.10 22.93 22.33
C HIS A 218 -0.55 23.49 23.66
N LYS A 219 -0.35 24.80 23.84
CA LYS A 219 -1.05 25.57 24.87
C LYS A 219 -2.51 25.17 24.78
N HIS A 220 -2.96 24.48 25.83
CA HIS A 220 -4.34 24.22 26.17
C HIS A 220 -5.23 25.37 25.67
N PHE A 221 -6.09 25.08 24.69
CA PHE A 221 -7.37 25.78 24.56
C PHE A 221 -8.49 24.82 24.97
N GLN A 222 -8.31 24.16 26.11
CA GLN A 222 -9.42 23.83 26.98
C GLN A 222 -9.32 24.72 28.21
N SER A 223 -10.25 25.66 28.26
CA SER A 223 -10.50 26.57 29.36
C SER A 223 -10.95 25.82 30.62
N GLN A 224 -10.40 26.29 31.75
CA GLN A 224 -10.85 26.18 33.15
C GLN A 224 -10.21 25.08 34.02
N HIS A 225 -9.40 25.58 34.99
CA HIS A 225 -9.06 25.04 36.32
C HIS A 225 -8.50 23.60 36.36
N ASP A 226 -7.32 23.29 36.88
CA ASP A 226 -6.81 23.66 38.21
C ASP A 226 -5.31 23.29 38.34
N LEU A 227 -4.67 23.77 39.40
CA LEU A 227 -3.24 23.67 39.72
C LEU A 227 -2.71 22.23 39.92
N GLY A 228 -1.64 21.86 39.20
CA GLY A 228 -0.87 20.61 39.45
C GLY A 228 0.20 20.30 38.38
N LEU A 229 1.32 21.04 38.37
CA LEU A 229 2.44 20.81 37.45
C LEU A 229 3.63 20.18 38.18
N SER A 230 3.89 18.88 37.91
CA SER A 230 5.25 18.30 37.96
C SER A 230 5.35 16.89 37.35
N ASP A 231 4.31 16.05 37.37
CA ASP A 231 4.44 14.64 36.95
C ASP A 231 4.15 14.38 35.45
N ALA A 232 3.30 15.18 34.81
CA ALA A 232 2.92 14.97 33.39
C ALA A 232 4.03 15.30 32.38
N GLN A 233 5.00 16.15 32.77
CA GLN A 233 6.11 16.55 31.89
C GLN A 233 7.23 15.50 31.82
N GLN A 234 7.37 14.66 32.86
CA GLN A 234 8.37 13.58 32.90
C GLN A 234 7.88 12.29 32.22
N GLN A 235 6.57 12.02 32.25
CA GLN A 235 5.97 10.89 31.52
C GLN A 235 5.93 11.12 30.00
N SER A 236 5.51 12.31 29.56
CA SER A 236 5.43 12.66 28.12
C SER A 236 6.79 12.65 27.40
N THR A 237 7.86 13.01 28.10
CA THR A 237 9.23 12.97 27.54
C THR A 237 9.75 11.54 27.38
N GLY A 238 9.44 10.64 28.33
CA GLY A 238 9.79 9.22 28.24
C GLY A 238 9.04 8.47 27.13
N GLU A 239 7.74 8.72 26.98
CA GLU A 239 6.92 8.15 25.91
C GLU A 239 7.34 8.64 24.52
N THR A 240 7.65 9.93 24.37
CA THR A 240 8.16 10.49 23.11
C THR A 240 9.50 9.87 22.73
N ALA A 241 10.42 9.70 23.68
CA ALA A 241 11.72 9.07 23.44
C ALA A 241 11.58 7.59 23.01
N ALA A 242 10.67 6.85 23.66
CA ALA A 242 10.36 5.47 23.26
C ALA A 242 9.75 5.39 21.85
N GLY A 243 8.86 6.34 21.51
CA GLY A 243 8.30 6.46 20.17
C GLY A 243 9.37 6.70 19.11
N VAL A 244 10.29 7.65 19.33
CA VAL A 244 11.40 7.91 18.40
C VAL A 244 12.34 6.70 18.28
N ALA A 245 12.60 5.97 19.37
CA ALA A 245 13.38 4.73 19.33
C ALA A 245 12.75 3.65 18.45
N ALA A 246 11.43 3.49 18.51
CA ALA A 246 10.71 2.58 17.61
C ALA A 246 10.83 3.03 16.14
N VAL A 247 10.69 4.34 15.87
CA VAL A 247 10.88 4.90 14.52
C VAL A 247 12.31 4.65 14.01
N ILE A 248 13.34 4.80 14.86
CA ILE A 248 14.74 4.51 14.49
C ILE A 248 14.90 3.05 14.04
N GLN A 249 14.31 2.10 14.77
CA GLN A 249 14.39 0.68 14.42
C GLN A 249 13.74 0.38 13.06
N VAL A 250 12.51 0.87 12.86
CA VAL A 250 11.81 0.73 11.58
C VAL A 250 12.58 1.40 10.45
N TRP A 251 13.02 2.66 10.65
CA TRP A 251 13.77 3.41 9.66
C TRP A 251 15.04 2.66 9.25
N SER A 252 15.83 2.19 10.22
CA SER A 252 17.11 1.52 9.95
C SER A 252 16.94 0.24 9.16
N HIS A 253 15.86 -0.52 9.41
CA HIS A 253 15.53 -1.72 8.66
C HIS A 253 15.04 -1.40 7.24
N VAL A 254 14.02 -0.56 7.12
CA VAL A 254 13.39 -0.22 5.84
C VAL A 254 14.36 0.51 4.90
N SER A 255 15.29 1.30 5.45
CA SER A 255 16.34 1.99 4.70
C SER A 255 17.34 1.05 4.02
N GLN A 256 17.35 -0.23 4.38
CA GLN A 256 18.17 -1.25 3.74
C GLN A 256 17.43 -1.95 2.57
N ASN A 257 16.17 -1.61 2.31
CA ASN A 257 15.41 -2.25 1.23
C ASN A 257 15.78 -1.66 -0.15
N PRO A 258 16.25 -2.48 -1.11
CA PRO A 258 16.65 -2.05 -2.44
C PRO A 258 15.47 -1.72 -3.38
N GLN A 259 14.25 -2.18 -3.05
CA GLN A 259 13.05 -1.84 -3.83
C GLN A 259 12.69 -0.35 -3.73
N LEU A 260 13.30 0.38 -2.80
CA LEU A 260 12.96 1.77 -2.49
C LEU A 260 14.04 2.69 -3.04
N PHE A 261 13.68 3.67 -3.87
CA PHE A 261 14.63 4.69 -4.32
C PHE A 261 14.76 5.85 -3.33
N SER A 262 13.74 6.08 -2.50
CA SER A 262 13.81 7.07 -1.44
C SER A 262 12.80 6.79 -0.33
N LEU A 263 13.01 7.40 0.83
CA LEU A 263 12.14 7.31 1.99
C LEU A 263 11.65 8.68 2.45
N GLY A 264 10.50 8.69 3.11
CA GLY A 264 10.02 9.84 3.84
C GLY A 264 9.31 9.47 5.14
N LEU A 265 9.04 10.49 5.95
CA LEU A 265 8.30 10.37 7.21
C LEU A 265 7.06 11.24 7.17
N SER A 266 6.01 10.82 7.85
CA SER A 266 4.79 11.61 8.05
C SER A 266 4.68 12.08 9.48
N ASP A 267 4.19 13.32 9.66
CA ASP A 267 3.71 13.88 10.91
C ASP A 267 4.75 13.77 12.05
N VAL A 268 5.95 14.29 11.78
CA VAL A 268 7.06 14.36 12.74
C VAL A 268 7.46 15.81 12.98
N SER A 269 7.61 16.17 14.25
CA SER A 269 8.07 17.51 14.65
C SER A 269 9.56 17.72 14.32
N ALA A 270 9.97 18.99 14.21
CA ALA A 270 11.37 19.36 13.97
C ALA A 270 12.33 18.73 15.00
N SER A 271 11.97 18.77 16.28
CA SER A 271 12.77 18.21 17.38
C SER A 271 12.94 16.71 17.25
N ASN A 272 11.86 15.97 16.94
CA ASN A 272 11.91 14.51 16.80
C ASN A 272 12.62 14.10 15.51
N LEU A 273 12.47 14.86 14.42
CA LEU A 273 13.26 14.65 13.20
C LEU A 273 14.74 14.83 13.47
N GLN A 274 15.15 15.90 14.17
CA GLN A 274 16.54 16.11 14.54
C GLN A 274 17.09 14.98 15.42
N LEU A 275 16.31 14.54 16.41
CA LEU A 275 16.69 13.46 17.32
C LEU A 275 16.85 12.14 16.56
N LEU A 276 15.92 11.81 15.66
CA LEU A 276 16.01 10.68 14.75
C LEU A 276 17.31 10.73 13.92
N LEU A 277 17.53 11.81 13.17
CA LEU A 277 18.68 11.93 12.27
C LEU A 277 20.03 11.87 13.01
N ALA A 278 20.10 12.43 14.22
CA ALA A 278 21.29 12.37 15.06
C ALA A 278 21.53 10.98 15.67
N SER A 279 20.48 10.17 15.84
CA SER A 279 20.55 8.84 16.47
C SER A 279 20.80 7.70 15.48
N LEU A 280 20.67 7.96 14.18
CA LEU A 280 21.04 7.00 13.13
C LEU A 280 22.56 6.77 13.12
N SER A 281 22.98 5.63 12.56
CA SER A 281 24.40 5.26 12.45
C SER A 281 24.79 5.01 10.99
N PRO A 282 25.70 5.84 10.40
CA PRO A 282 26.21 7.09 10.97
C PRO A 282 25.13 8.17 11.10
N PRO A 283 25.29 9.18 11.99
CA PRO A 283 24.35 10.29 12.07
C PRO A 283 24.25 11.03 10.74
N VAL A 284 23.03 11.33 10.31
CA VAL A 284 22.79 12.01 9.03
C VAL A 284 23.20 13.47 9.17
N GLN A 285 24.21 13.88 8.40
CA GLN A 285 24.71 15.26 8.36
C GLN A 285 24.01 16.07 7.26
N PRO A 286 24.04 17.41 7.29
CA PRO A 286 23.70 18.22 6.13
C PRO A 286 24.46 17.75 4.88
N PRO A 287 23.85 17.76 3.69
CA PRO A 287 24.53 17.33 2.47
C PRO A 287 25.67 18.30 2.15
N SER A 288 26.78 17.76 1.65
CA SER A 288 27.98 18.55 1.32
C SER A 288 27.77 19.49 0.12
N VAL A 289 26.75 19.21 -0.68
CA VAL A 289 26.29 19.99 -1.82
C VAL A 289 24.76 20.14 -1.72
N PRO A 290 24.17 21.25 -2.17
CA PRO A 290 22.71 21.40 -2.17
C PRO A 290 22.06 20.26 -2.95
N LEU A 291 21.24 19.45 -2.27
CA LEU A 291 20.42 18.46 -2.93
C LEU A 291 19.25 19.20 -3.57
N PHE A 292 19.21 19.22 -4.90
CA PHE A 292 17.98 19.53 -5.59
C PHE A 292 17.09 18.31 -5.43
N SER A 293 16.15 18.35 -4.48
CA SER A 293 14.93 17.57 -4.62
C SER A 293 14.17 18.25 -5.76
N PRO A 294 14.13 17.71 -6.99
CA PRO A 294 13.16 18.24 -7.92
C PRO A 294 11.81 17.99 -7.24
N ALA A 295 11.12 19.08 -6.85
CA ALA A 295 9.69 19.03 -6.67
C ALA A 295 9.18 18.46 -7.99
N ILE A 296 8.74 17.19 -7.98
CA ILE A 296 8.23 16.41 -9.12
C ILE A 296 8.80 16.93 -10.45
N PRO A 297 9.91 16.43 -10.98
CA PRO A 297 10.48 16.98 -12.21
C PRO A 297 9.51 16.71 -13.36
N LEU A 298 8.62 17.67 -13.63
CA LEU A 298 8.14 17.90 -14.97
C LEU A 298 9.37 18.35 -15.76
N SER A 299 9.88 17.43 -16.57
CA SER A 299 10.85 17.70 -17.63
C SER A 299 12.30 17.88 -17.17
N THR A 300 13.03 16.77 -17.11
CA THR A 300 14.35 16.73 -17.76
C THR A 300 14.42 15.44 -18.56
N ALA A 301 14.43 15.58 -19.88
CA ALA A 301 14.66 14.50 -20.82
C ALA A 301 16.05 13.90 -20.56
N THR A 302 16.08 12.71 -19.97
CA THR A 302 17.23 11.81 -20.05
C THR A 302 16.88 10.74 -21.07
N ASP A 303 17.47 10.83 -22.27
CA ASP A 303 17.35 9.84 -23.36
C ASP A 303 18.06 8.50 -23.05
N ALA A 304 18.49 8.28 -21.81
CA ALA A 304 19.13 7.05 -21.37
C ALA A 304 18.11 6.18 -20.63
N PRO A 305 17.68 5.03 -21.18
CA PRO A 305 16.78 4.12 -20.48
C PRO A 305 17.48 3.59 -19.22
N SER A 306 17.00 3.99 -18.04
CA SER A 306 17.30 3.26 -16.82
C SER A 306 16.75 1.85 -17.00
N SER A 307 17.64 0.87 -17.14
CA SER A 307 17.27 -0.53 -17.24
C SER A 307 16.74 -0.97 -15.89
N SER A 308 15.43 -0.89 -15.69
CA SER A 308 14.79 -1.51 -14.54
C SER A 308 14.42 -2.94 -14.89
N THR A 309 14.87 -3.88 -14.08
CA THR A 309 14.59 -5.29 -14.25
C THR A 309 13.16 -5.64 -13.85
N ALA A 310 12.49 -6.46 -14.67
CA ALA A 310 11.19 -7.04 -14.35
C ALA A 310 11.28 -8.24 -13.38
N GLN A 311 12.48 -8.55 -12.86
CA GLN A 311 12.68 -9.66 -11.93
C GLN A 311 12.96 -9.15 -10.51
N PRO A 312 12.13 -9.50 -9.51
CA PRO A 312 12.34 -9.08 -8.11
C PRO A 312 13.72 -9.43 -7.55
N ALA A 313 14.30 -10.57 -7.97
CA ALA A 313 15.62 -11.02 -7.55
C ALA A 313 16.79 -10.19 -8.11
N LEU A 314 16.51 -9.32 -9.09
CA LEU A 314 17.49 -8.44 -9.72
C LEU A 314 17.26 -6.98 -9.34
N ALA A 315 16.31 -6.64 -8.46
CA ALA A 315 16.02 -5.26 -8.08
C ALA A 315 17.27 -4.50 -7.59
N ASP A 316 18.24 -5.20 -6.99
CA ASP A 316 19.55 -4.67 -6.60
C ASP A 316 20.35 -4.08 -7.78
N SER A 317 20.21 -4.62 -9.00
CA SER A 317 20.92 -4.12 -10.18
C SER A 317 20.41 -2.76 -10.67
N ASP A 318 19.18 -2.41 -10.28
CA ASP A 318 18.56 -1.13 -10.63
C ASP A 318 19.00 0.00 -9.67
N VAL A 319 19.66 -0.36 -8.57
CA VAL A 319 20.17 0.56 -7.55
C VAL A 319 21.70 0.69 -7.70
N PRO A 320 22.25 1.91 -7.88
CA PRO A 320 23.70 2.08 -7.94
C PRO A 320 24.38 1.62 -6.64
N SER A 321 25.11 0.51 -6.71
CA SER A 321 25.93 0.00 -5.60
C SER A 321 27.25 0.74 -5.56
N SER A 322 27.47 1.64 -4.60
CA SER A 322 28.80 2.22 -4.38
C SER A 322 29.66 1.28 -3.53
N SER A 323 30.55 0.52 -4.17
CA SER A 323 31.67 -0.09 -3.46
C SER A 323 32.70 1.00 -3.16
N THR A 324 33.00 1.18 -1.87
CA THR A 324 33.98 2.15 -1.37
C THR A 324 35.37 1.81 -1.91
N THR A 325 35.77 2.44 -3.01
CA THR A 325 37.18 2.51 -3.40
C THR A 325 37.56 3.95 -3.73
N HIS A 326 38.43 4.50 -2.89
CA HIS A 326 39.11 5.77 -3.09
C HIS A 326 39.78 5.82 -4.47
N ASN A 327 39.26 6.65 -5.37
CA ASN A 327 40.04 7.49 -6.29
C ASN A 327 39.10 8.45 -7.04
N PRO A 328 39.44 9.74 -7.20
CA PRO A 328 38.65 10.65 -8.01
C PRO A 328 39.09 10.53 -9.48
N PRO A 329 38.21 10.19 -10.44
CA PRO A 329 38.50 10.43 -11.84
C PRO A 329 38.04 11.83 -12.22
N THR A 330 38.96 12.56 -12.84
CA THR A 330 38.73 13.80 -13.55
C THR A 330 38.01 13.51 -14.87
N GLN A 331 37.10 14.42 -15.26
CA GLN A 331 36.47 14.60 -16.60
C GLN A 331 35.30 13.66 -17.00
N HIS A 332 34.07 14.21 -17.00
CA HIS A 332 33.36 14.70 -18.20
C HIS A 332 32.05 15.39 -17.78
N PHE A 333 31.94 16.70 -18.07
CA PHE A 333 30.73 17.51 -17.86
C PHE A 333 29.71 17.18 -18.96
N GLY A 334 28.62 16.49 -18.61
CA GLY A 334 27.53 16.21 -19.57
C GLY A 334 26.30 15.53 -18.98
N ASP A 335 26.40 14.88 -17.81
CA ASP A 335 25.31 14.05 -17.27
C ASP A 335 24.94 14.41 -15.82
N THR A 336 24.76 15.70 -15.56
CA THR A 336 24.55 16.26 -14.23
C THR A 336 23.11 16.11 -13.70
N GLY A 337 22.24 15.31 -14.33
CA GLY A 337 20.86 15.11 -13.86
C GLY A 337 20.70 13.91 -12.92
N SER A 338 21.44 12.83 -13.17
CA SER A 338 21.29 11.54 -12.47
C SER A 338 22.05 11.46 -11.15
N PHE A 339 23.15 12.21 -11.02
CA PHE A 339 24.03 12.12 -9.85
C PHE A 339 23.43 12.63 -8.53
N TRP A 340 22.46 13.55 -8.57
CA TRP A 340 21.97 14.24 -7.36
C TRP A 340 20.98 13.42 -6.53
N ASN A 341 20.33 12.41 -7.12
CA ASN A 341 19.38 11.54 -6.41
C ASN A 341 20.04 10.33 -5.74
N ILE A 342 21.32 10.07 -6.01
CA ILE A 342 22.01 8.88 -5.51
C ILE A 342 22.02 8.85 -3.97
N GLU A 343 22.17 10.00 -3.29
CA GLU A 343 22.17 10.04 -1.81
C GLU A 343 20.87 9.49 -1.19
N TYR A 344 19.72 9.62 -1.87
CA TYR A 344 18.46 9.09 -1.37
C TYR A 344 18.28 7.60 -1.68
N SER A 345 18.90 7.11 -2.76
CA SER A 345 18.79 5.72 -3.22
C SER A 345 19.87 4.80 -2.67
N ILE A 346 20.94 5.34 -2.05
CA ILE A 346 21.97 4.52 -1.41
C ILE A 346 21.36 3.73 -0.25
N VAL A 347 21.46 2.41 -0.37
CA VAL A 347 21.05 1.46 0.67
C VAL A 347 21.96 1.62 1.88
N SER A 348 21.39 1.98 3.02
CA SER A 348 22.11 2.23 4.27
C SER A 348 21.13 2.22 5.44
N SER A 349 21.56 1.78 6.63
CA SER A 349 20.76 1.91 7.86
C SER A 349 20.44 3.37 8.23
N ALA A 350 21.20 4.33 7.69
CA ALA A 350 21.03 5.76 7.92
C ALA A 350 20.68 6.52 6.63
N ARG A 351 19.88 5.91 5.76
CA ARG A 351 19.45 6.56 4.51
C ARG A 351 18.78 7.90 4.82
N ARG A 352 19.20 8.96 4.10
CA ARG A 352 18.63 10.30 4.27
C ARG A 352 17.16 10.29 3.84
N PRO A 353 16.22 10.82 4.65
CA PRO A 353 14.86 11.04 4.19
C PRO A 353 14.86 12.04 3.03
N ARG A 354 14.19 11.71 1.93
CA ARG A 354 13.95 12.65 0.83
C ARG A 354 12.91 13.68 1.20
N LEU A 355 11.87 13.26 1.93
CA LEU A 355 10.78 14.16 2.31
C LEU A 355 10.26 13.90 3.72
N VAL A 356 9.64 14.93 4.27
CA VAL A 356 8.78 14.86 5.45
C VAL A 356 7.42 15.43 5.07
N SER A 357 6.35 14.71 5.34
CA SER A 357 4.99 15.18 5.10
C SER A 357 4.32 15.61 6.41
N ILE A 358 3.57 16.71 6.38
CA ILE A 358 2.81 17.22 7.52
C ILE A 358 1.33 17.43 7.21
N ASN A 359 0.47 17.21 8.20
CA ASN A 359 -0.97 17.44 8.07
C ASN A 359 -1.38 18.87 8.40
N VAL A 360 -1.34 19.74 7.38
CA VAL A 360 -1.65 21.17 7.53
C VAL A 360 -3.11 21.45 7.96
N LYS A 361 -4.05 20.53 7.69
CA LYS A 361 -5.45 20.70 8.15
C LYS A 361 -5.59 20.60 9.66
N GLN A 362 -4.74 19.79 10.30
CA GLN A 362 -4.80 19.56 11.74
C GLN A 362 -3.94 20.56 12.50
N ASP A 363 -2.78 20.92 11.93
CA ASP A 363 -1.92 21.95 12.47
C ASP A 363 -1.49 22.92 11.35
N PRO A 364 -2.25 24.02 11.13
CA PRO A 364 -1.87 25.06 10.18
C PRO A 364 -0.53 25.74 10.53
N CYS A 365 -0.11 25.63 11.79
CA CYS A 365 1.17 26.12 12.29
C CYS A 365 2.28 25.06 12.15
N ALA A 366 1.97 23.84 11.68
CA ALA A 366 2.96 22.79 11.46
C ALA A 366 4.02 23.21 10.44
N PHE A 367 3.58 23.97 9.43
CA PHE A 367 4.45 24.63 8.47
C PHE A 367 4.97 25.95 9.08
N ASP A 368 5.87 25.84 10.05
CA ASP A 368 6.62 27.01 10.51
C ASP A 368 7.88 27.22 9.65
N ARG A 369 8.29 28.48 9.49
CA ARG A 369 9.46 28.83 8.66
C ARG A 369 10.76 28.22 9.17
N GLN A 370 10.85 27.92 10.47
CA GLN A 370 12.08 27.36 11.06
C GLN A 370 12.23 25.88 10.68
N PHE A 371 11.14 25.13 10.66
CA PHE A 371 11.12 23.73 10.28
C PHE A 371 11.39 23.57 8.78
N ASP A 372 10.78 24.41 7.94
CA ASP A 372 11.07 24.44 6.50
C ASP A 372 12.55 24.75 6.21
N GLN A 373 13.13 25.74 6.91
CA GLN A 373 14.56 26.06 6.83
C GLN A 373 15.43 24.88 7.30
N TYR A 374 15.06 24.22 8.39
CA TYR A 374 15.78 23.06 8.89
C TYR A 374 15.76 21.91 7.89
N CYS A 375 14.58 21.52 7.38
CA CYS A 375 14.43 20.50 6.34
C CYS A 375 15.26 20.85 5.10
N THR A 376 15.18 22.09 4.62
CA THR A 376 15.97 22.58 3.48
C THR A 376 17.47 22.45 3.74
N SER A 377 17.95 22.83 4.93
CA SER A 377 19.38 22.70 5.30
C SER A 377 19.86 21.25 5.35
N MET A 378 18.94 20.32 5.63
CA MET A 378 19.19 18.87 5.66
C MET A 378 18.96 18.20 4.29
N GLY A 379 18.57 18.94 3.25
CA GLY A 379 18.22 18.39 1.95
C GLY A 379 16.95 17.52 1.99
N ILE A 380 15.97 17.90 2.81
CA ILE A 380 14.70 17.21 3.00
C ILE A 380 13.58 18.11 2.49
N GLN A 381 12.68 17.57 1.66
CA GLN A 381 11.53 18.30 1.18
C GLN A 381 10.39 18.25 2.21
N LEU A 382 9.87 19.42 2.63
CA LEU A 382 8.68 19.49 3.47
C LEU A 382 7.42 19.58 2.60
N VAL A 383 6.49 18.64 2.76
CA VAL A 383 5.28 18.52 1.91
C VAL A 383 4.01 18.49 2.77
N ALA A 384 2.93 19.09 2.30
CA ALA A 384 1.63 18.99 2.95
C ALA A 384 0.87 17.74 2.45
N HIS A 385 0.16 17.05 3.34
CA HIS A 385 -0.84 16.05 2.96
C HIS A 385 -2.17 16.30 3.68
N SER A 386 -3.22 15.63 3.20
CA SER A 386 -4.60 15.81 3.69
C SER A 386 -5.22 14.51 4.18
N ASP A 387 -4.39 13.53 4.55
CA ASP A 387 -4.88 12.29 5.14
C ASP A 387 -5.59 12.57 6.47
N ARG A 388 -6.44 11.65 6.93
CA ARG A 388 -7.04 11.76 8.26
C ARG A 388 -6.03 11.30 9.32
N LYS A 389 -6.15 11.82 10.55
CA LYS A 389 -5.38 11.34 11.71
C LYS A 389 -5.65 9.85 11.92
N ASP A 390 -6.93 9.52 12.01
CA ASP A 390 -7.41 8.15 12.08
C ASP A 390 -7.80 7.70 10.67
N VAL A 391 -6.87 7.00 10.00
CA VAL A 391 -7.00 6.59 8.59
C VAL A 391 -8.04 5.49 8.43
N LEU A 392 -8.24 4.67 9.47
CA LEU A 392 -9.26 3.63 9.52
C LEU A 392 -9.84 3.53 10.94
N PRO A 393 -10.88 4.30 11.26
CA PRO A 393 -11.41 4.34 12.63
C PRO A 393 -11.84 2.99 13.14
N GLN A 394 -11.59 2.72 14.43
CA GLN A 394 -11.79 1.40 15.05
C GLN A 394 -13.20 0.81 14.83
N ARG A 395 -14.22 1.65 14.74
CA ARG A 395 -15.62 1.23 14.48
C ARG A 395 -15.90 0.84 13.03
N THR A 396 -15.07 1.30 12.10
CA THR A 396 -15.35 1.25 10.66
C THR A 396 -15.24 -0.16 10.13
N LEU A 397 -14.11 -0.83 10.38
CA LEU A 397 -13.89 -2.17 9.85
C LEU A 397 -14.90 -3.18 10.42
N PRO A 398 -15.21 -3.23 11.73
CA PRO A 398 -16.27 -4.10 12.24
C PRO A 398 -17.63 -3.85 11.58
N ALA A 399 -18.03 -2.59 11.39
CA ALA A 399 -19.30 -2.26 10.73
C ALA A 399 -19.34 -2.76 9.27
N LEU A 400 -18.24 -2.55 8.53
CA LEU A 400 -18.11 -3.05 7.16
C LEU A 400 -18.08 -4.60 7.10
N MET A 401 -17.47 -5.27 8.07
CA MET A 401 -17.47 -6.74 8.10
C MET A 401 -18.84 -7.31 8.48
N ASP A 402 -19.58 -6.64 9.36
CA ASP A 402 -20.92 -7.04 9.78
C ASP A 402 -21.93 -6.99 8.62
N GLU A 403 -21.89 -5.91 7.83
CA GLU A 403 -22.73 -5.72 6.63
C GLU A 403 -22.58 -6.86 5.61
N PHE A 404 -21.37 -7.44 5.48
CA PHE A 404 -21.07 -8.51 4.53
C PHE A 404 -20.93 -9.88 5.18
N SER A 405 -21.25 -10.02 6.47
CA SER A 405 -21.00 -11.21 7.27
C SER A 405 -21.62 -12.47 6.64
N ASP A 406 -22.85 -12.37 6.13
CA ASP A 406 -23.57 -13.45 5.43
C ASP A 406 -23.01 -13.76 4.05
N LYS A 407 -22.33 -12.80 3.42
CA LYS A 407 -21.76 -12.93 2.09
C LYS A 407 -20.35 -13.51 2.07
N LEU A 408 -19.64 -13.51 3.20
CA LEU A 408 -18.26 -14.01 3.27
C LEU A 408 -18.17 -15.52 2.95
N PRO A 409 -17.24 -15.93 2.07
CA PRO A 409 -17.07 -17.34 1.68
C PRO A 409 -16.50 -18.20 2.82
N VAL A 410 -15.74 -17.58 3.72
CA VAL A 410 -15.14 -18.20 4.89
C VAL A 410 -15.51 -17.34 6.10
N LYS A 411 -16.06 -17.97 7.15
CA LYS A 411 -16.49 -17.23 8.35
C LYS A 411 -15.30 -16.87 9.23
N LEU A 412 -15.43 -15.73 9.90
CA LEU A 412 -14.49 -15.33 10.96
C LEU A 412 -14.60 -16.30 12.13
N GLN A 413 -13.49 -16.52 12.83
CA GLN A 413 -13.52 -17.33 14.05
C GLN A 413 -14.52 -16.80 15.08
N PRO A 414 -15.39 -17.66 15.64
CA PRO A 414 -16.35 -17.25 16.66
C PRO A 414 -15.68 -16.57 17.85
N GLY A 415 -16.20 -15.42 18.27
CA GLY A 415 -15.70 -14.69 19.43
C GLY A 415 -14.38 -13.94 19.20
N LYS A 416 -13.86 -13.89 17.97
CA LYS A 416 -12.70 -13.09 17.61
C LYS A 416 -13.11 -11.78 16.95
N GLN A 417 -12.33 -10.73 17.20
CA GLN A 417 -12.48 -9.43 16.56
C GLN A 417 -11.29 -9.18 15.65
N LEU A 418 -11.56 -8.64 14.47
CA LEU A 418 -10.55 -8.22 13.52
C LEU A 418 -9.97 -6.85 13.90
N ARG A 419 -8.64 -6.74 13.89
CA ARG A 419 -7.91 -5.49 14.09
C ARG A 419 -7.03 -5.15 12.88
N PRO A 420 -7.11 -3.93 12.35
CA PRO A 420 -6.16 -3.46 11.34
C PRO A 420 -4.74 -3.46 11.91
N LYS A 421 -3.80 -4.05 11.17
CA LYS A 421 -2.38 -4.05 11.53
C LYS A 421 -1.63 -2.97 10.78
N TRP A 422 -1.85 -2.92 9.48
CA TRP A 422 -1.27 -1.89 8.62
C TRP A 422 -2.12 -1.62 7.39
N ALA A 423 -1.90 -0.46 6.78
CA ALA A 423 -2.40 -0.13 5.45
C ALA A 423 -1.27 0.46 4.60
N LEU A 424 -1.17 0.06 3.35
CA LEU A 424 -0.26 0.61 2.35
C LEU A 424 -1.08 1.30 1.27
N LYS A 425 -1.00 2.63 1.19
CA LYS A 425 -1.53 3.43 0.09
C LYS A 425 -0.47 3.51 -1.00
N TYR A 426 -0.83 3.35 -2.27
CA TYR A 426 0.07 3.56 -3.39
C TYR A 426 -0.60 4.40 -4.48
N THR A 427 0.22 5.15 -5.21
CA THR A 427 -0.19 5.95 -6.37
C THR A 427 0.86 5.81 -7.46
N THR A 428 0.40 5.60 -8.68
CA THR A 428 1.21 5.50 -9.90
C THR A 428 0.88 6.70 -10.78
N LEU A 429 1.85 7.59 -10.98
CA LEU A 429 1.74 8.75 -11.86
C LEU A 429 2.55 8.52 -13.14
N ILE A 430 2.00 8.87 -14.30
CA ILE A 430 2.71 8.93 -15.57
C ILE A 430 3.53 10.23 -15.58
N ARG A 431 4.86 10.13 -15.54
CA ARG A 431 5.79 11.22 -15.22
C ARG A 431 5.80 12.33 -16.27
N ASP A 432 5.74 11.99 -17.55
CA ASP A 432 5.76 12.95 -18.67
C ASP A 432 4.44 13.74 -18.79
N ARG A 433 3.33 13.18 -18.29
CA ARG A 433 1.99 13.78 -18.41
C ARG A 433 1.42 14.30 -17.08
N GLY A 434 2.00 13.91 -15.95
CA GLY A 434 1.46 14.20 -14.62
C GLY A 434 0.08 13.56 -14.38
N VAL A 435 -0.25 12.48 -15.09
CA VAL A 435 -1.56 11.83 -15.04
C VAL A 435 -1.54 10.67 -14.04
N LEU A 436 -2.56 10.57 -13.19
CA LEU A 436 -2.75 9.41 -12.32
C LEU A 436 -3.15 8.20 -13.14
N ALA A 437 -2.25 7.22 -13.24
CA ALA A 437 -2.52 5.94 -13.88
C ALA A 437 -3.24 4.99 -12.93
N ASP A 438 -2.84 4.95 -11.65
CA ASP A 438 -3.45 4.08 -10.67
C ASP A 438 -3.31 4.62 -9.24
N LYS A 439 -4.23 4.18 -8.38
CA LYS A 439 -4.25 4.46 -6.96
C LYS A 439 -5.00 3.38 -6.23
N GLY A 440 -4.42 2.88 -5.15
CA GLY A 440 -5.05 1.87 -4.32
C GLY A 440 -4.49 1.77 -2.92
N TYR A 441 -5.08 0.85 -2.18
CA TYR A 441 -4.70 0.46 -0.84
C TYR A 441 -4.58 -1.05 -0.76
N ILE A 442 -3.62 -1.50 0.05
CA ILE A 442 -3.55 -2.86 0.56
C ILE A 442 -3.68 -2.76 2.07
N VAL A 443 -4.61 -3.50 2.65
CA VAL A 443 -4.86 -3.48 4.09
C VAL A 443 -4.67 -4.88 4.64
N PHE A 444 -3.90 -5.00 5.71
CA PHE A 444 -3.79 -6.24 6.47
C PHE A 444 -4.49 -6.12 7.80
N VAL A 445 -5.28 -7.14 8.10
CA VAL A 445 -6.10 -7.25 9.29
C VAL A 445 -5.89 -8.63 9.87
N SER A 446 -5.78 -8.74 11.19
CA SER A 446 -5.76 -10.03 11.86
C SER A 446 -6.63 -10.03 13.10
N THR A 447 -7.02 -11.22 13.54
CA THR A 447 -7.61 -11.41 14.87
C THR A 447 -6.54 -11.22 15.95
N ASP A 448 -6.98 -10.80 17.14
CA ASP A 448 -6.15 -10.85 18.36
C ASP A 448 -5.91 -12.27 18.89
#